data_AF-A0A5J4PGP3-F1
#
_entry.id   AF-A0A5J4PGP3-F1
#
_cell.length_a   1.000
_cell.length_b   1.000
_cell.length_c   1.000
_cell.angle_alpha   90.00
_cell.angle_beta   90.00
_cell.angle_gamma   90.00
#
_symmetry.space_group_name_H-M   'P 1'
#
loop_
_entity.id
_entity.type
_entity.pdbx_description
1 polymer ?
#
loop_
_entity_poly.entity_id
_entity_poly.type
_entity_poly.pdbx_seq_one_letter_code
_entity_poly.pdbx_strand_id
1 'polypeptide(L)'
;SDVLTPPILRLATKNKDGTSIVTNGPFITVQGSGYTEINGHTIEYFQQQTQAPVLKTEQDGVLRLNNVTLSADKRTKDKNTGRITTSPGSTKTTPFIEAQGKLILLYDVLVEPSNFNGCSGISLIGTKGASKHRLFAERSKFQVLNNNRGDPSFLNSKGFASVFKSCV
;
A
#
# COMPACT_ATOMS: atom_id res chain seq x y z
N SER A 1 21.72 15.95 -11.59
CA SER A 1 21.46 15.50 -10.22
C SER A 1 21.16 14.01 -10.29
N ASP A 2 21.93 13.18 -9.59
CA ASP A 2 21.58 11.77 -9.45
C ASP A 2 20.18 11.70 -8.84
N VAL A 3 19.22 11.16 -9.59
CA VAL A 3 17.88 10.89 -9.06
C VAL A 3 18.03 9.72 -8.10
N LEU A 4 18.33 10.04 -6.84
CA LEU A 4 18.35 9.09 -5.73
C LEU A 4 16.99 8.40 -5.71
N THR A 5 16.98 7.15 -6.13
CA THR A 5 15.75 6.36 -6.11
C THR A 5 15.41 6.05 -4.66
N PRO A 6 14.17 6.28 -4.21
CA PRO A 6 13.80 6.05 -2.82
C PRO A 6 14.14 4.63 -2.36
N PRO A 7 14.56 4.44 -1.10
CA PRO A 7 14.75 3.12 -0.54
C PRO A 7 13.48 2.28 -0.68
N ILE A 8 13.66 0.98 -0.91
CA ILE A 8 12.57 0.06 -1.23
C ILE A 8 12.30 -0.85 -0.04
N LEU A 9 11.06 -0.85 0.42
CA LEU A 9 10.53 -1.86 1.33
C LEU A 9 9.75 -2.89 0.50
N ARG A 10 10.14 -4.16 0.59
CA ARG A 10 9.43 -5.24 -0.08
C ARG A 10 9.51 -6.51 0.75
N LEU A 11 8.45 -7.31 0.73
CA LEU A 11 8.48 -8.66 1.29
C LEU A 11 9.47 -9.54 0.53
N ALA A 12 10.21 -10.37 1.26
CA ALA A 12 11.07 -11.37 0.67
C ALA A 12 10.23 -12.37 -0.13
N THR A 13 10.64 -12.67 -1.36
CA THR A 13 9.97 -13.65 -2.23
C THR A 13 10.59 -15.05 -2.13
N LYS A 14 11.77 -15.15 -1.52
CA LYS A 14 12.51 -16.40 -1.37
C LYS A 14 13.12 -16.52 0.03
N ASN A 15 13.15 -17.74 0.55
CA ASN A 15 13.90 -18.12 1.73
C ASN A 15 15.41 -18.12 1.44
N LYS A 16 16.22 -18.23 2.49
CA LYS A 16 17.70 -18.34 2.36
C LYS A 16 18.14 -19.54 1.51
N ASP A 17 17.33 -20.59 1.47
CA ASP A 17 17.54 -21.80 0.66
C ASP A 17 17.03 -21.69 -0.79
N GLY A 18 16.49 -20.53 -1.18
CA GLY A 18 16.00 -20.26 -2.53
C GLY A 18 14.56 -20.71 -2.81
N THR A 19 13.89 -21.36 -1.85
CA THR A 19 12.48 -21.73 -1.97
C THR A 19 11.57 -20.51 -1.93
N SER A 20 10.46 -20.54 -2.67
CA SER A 20 9.50 -19.42 -2.71
C SER A 20 8.78 -19.25 -1.38
N ILE A 21 8.69 -18.01 -0.90
CA ILE A 21 7.90 -17.69 0.30
C ILE A 21 6.45 -17.49 -0.11
N VAL A 22 5.54 -18.28 0.46
CA VAL A 22 4.11 -17.99 0.45
C VAL A 22 3.82 -17.05 1.61
N THR A 23 3.42 -15.83 1.31
CA THR A 23 3.10 -14.82 2.32
C THR A 23 1.62 -14.90 2.69
N ASN A 24 1.35 -15.45 3.88
CA ASN A 24 -0.01 -15.66 4.40
C ASN A 24 -0.52 -14.51 5.27
N GLY A 25 0.27 -13.44 5.46
CA GLY A 25 -0.09 -12.32 6.32
C GLY A 25 0.46 -10.99 5.82
N PRO A 26 0.02 -9.88 6.45
CA PRO A 26 0.48 -8.55 6.08
C PRO A 26 1.98 -8.37 6.29
N PHE A 27 2.58 -7.46 5.52
CA PHE A 27 3.98 -7.07 5.71
C PHE A 27 4.15 -6.31 7.03
N ILE A 28 3.22 -5.40 7.34
CA ILE A 28 3.17 -4.67 8.60
C ILE A 28 1.73 -4.71 9.13
N THR A 29 1.58 -5.06 10.40
CA THR A 29 0.31 -4.94 11.13
C THR A 29 0.48 -3.97 12.30
N VAL A 30 -0.34 -2.92 12.35
CA VAL A 30 -0.44 -1.99 13.47
C VAL A 30 -1.68 -2.34 14.29
N GLN A 31 -1.48 -2.77 15.54
CA GLN A 31 -2.55 -3.28 16.40
C GLN A 31 -2.57 -2.55 17.76
N GLY A 32 -3.65 -2.72 18.53
CA GLY A 32 -3.81 -2.06 19.83
C GLY A 32 -3.86 -0.54 19.68
N SER A 33 -3.15 0.16 20.56
CA SER A 33 -2.89 1.60 20.45
C SER A 33 -1.57 1.92 19.74
N GLY A 34 -1.08 0.99 18.91
CA GLY A 34 0.19 1.13 18.20
C GLY A 34 0.18 2.26 17.19
N TYR A 35 1.36 2.83 16.95
CA TYR A 35 1.60 3.86 15.94
C TYR A 35 2.75 3.41 15.05
N THR A 36 2.59 3.57 13.73
CA THR A 36 3.65 3.33 12.76
C THR A 36 3.69 4.44 11.74
N GLU A 37 4.91 4.91 11.45
CA GLU A 37 5.20 5.92 10.45
C GLU A 37 6.23 5.41 9.45
N ILE A 38 5.95 5.58 8.15
CA ILE A 38 6.88 5.24 7.07
C ILE A 38 7.11 6.50 6.24
N ASN A 39 8.38 6.87 6.09
CA ASN A 39 8.79 8.14 5.49
C ASN A 39 9.73 7.90 4.30
N GLY A 40 9.41 8.44 3.12
CA GLY A 40 10.37 8.51 2.00
C GLY A 40 10.70 7.17 1.33
N HIS A 41 9.82 6.16 1.41
CA HIS A 41 10.08 4.82 0.85
C HIS A 41 9.16 4.49 -0.33
N THR A 42 9.65 3.64 -1.23
CA THR A 42 8.77 2.86 -2.13
C THR A 42 8.43 1.54 -1.45
N ILE A 43 7.14 1.23 -1.30
CA ILE A 43 6.65 -0.05 -0.83
C ILE A 43 6.19 -0.86 -2.04
N GLU A 44 6.85 -1.98 -2.30
CA GLU A 44 6.51 -2.87 -3.41
C GLU A 44 5.60 -4.01 -2.96
N TYR A 45 4.48 -4.14 -3.66
CA TYR A 45 3.56 -5.26 -3.61
C TYR A 45 3.71 -6.14 -4.85
N PHE A 46 4.91 -6.67 -5.09
CA PHE A 46 5.18 -7.41 -6.33
C PHE A 46 4.67 -8.86 -6.32
N GLN A 47 4.43 -9.45 -5.15
CA GLN A 47 4.07 -10.87 -5.01
C GLN A 47 2.84 -11.22 -5.86
N GLN A 48 2.88 -12.39 -6.51
CA GLN A 48 1.87 -12.80 -7.48
C GLN A 48 0.58 -13.32 -6.84
N GLN A 49 0.68 -13.91 -5.66
CA GLN A 49 -0.46 -14.44 -4.90
C GLN A 49 -0.26 -14.06 -3.43
N THR A 50 -1.12 -13.18 -2.92
CA THR A 50 -1.21 -12.88 -1.49
C THR A 50 -2.66 -13.01 -1.06
N GLN A 51 -2.86 -13.49 0.16
CA GLN A 51 -4.17 -13.56 0.80
C GLN A 51 -4.38 -12.45 1.82
N ALA A 52 -3.40 -11.54 1.95
CA ALA A 52 -3.38 -10.48 2.93
C ALA A 52 -2.97 -9.14 2.31
N PRO A 53 -3.43 -8.01 2.87
CA PRO A 53 -2.99 -6.68 2.48
C PRO A 53 -1.50 -6.47 2.77
N VAL A 54 -0.85 -5.48 2.15
CA VAL A 54 0.56 -5.17 2.50
C VAL A 54 0.66 -4.54 3.88
N LEU A 55 -0.14 -3.50 4.13
CA LEU A 55 -0.20 -2.81 5.41
C LEU A 55 -1.58 -3.04 6.01
N LYS A 56 -1.62 -3.46 7.27
CA LYS A 56 -2.87 -3.66 8.02
C LYS A 56 -2.90 -2.81 9.28
N THR A 57 -4.04 -2.22 9.59
CA THR A 57 -4.30 -1.66 10.92
C THR A 57 -5.54 -2.26 11.55
N GLU A 58 -5.50 -2.47 12.86
CA GLU A 58 -6.58 -3.03 13.65
C GLU A 58 -6.77 -2.26 14.95
N GLN A 59 -7.94 -2.41 15.58
CA GLN A 59 -8.28 -1.79 16.86
C GLN A 59 -8.12 -0.26 16.84
N ASP A 60 -7.29 0.30 17.72
CA ASP A 60 -7.04 1.74 17.80
C ASP A 60 -5.73 2.14 17.09
N GLY A 61 -5.20 1.25 16.23
CA GLY A 61 -3.92 1.42 15.56
C GLY A 61 -3.91 2.63 14.62
N VAL A 62 -2.74 3.25 14.52
CA VAL A 62 -2.51 4.45 13.70
C VAL A 62 -1.39 4.20 12.69
N LEU A 63 -1.69 4.44 11.41
CA LEU A 63 -0.71 4.37 10.33
C LEU A 63 -0.52 5.76 9.73
N ARG A 64 0.74 6.18 9.61
CA ARG A 64 1.13 7.38 8.88
C ARG A 64 2.10 7.04 7.76
N LEU A 65 1.78 7.47 6.56
CA LEU A 65 2.67 7.42 5.40
C LEU A 65 3.00 8.86 4.98
N ASN A 66 4.28 9.15 4.79
CA ASN A 66 4.74 10.47 4.38
C ASN A 66 5.76 10.35 3.23
N ASN A 67 5.47 10.95 2.08
CA ASN A 67 6.30 10.85 0.88
C ASN A 67 6.59 9.38 0.50
N VAL A 68 5.54 8.55 0.47
CA VAL A 68 5.62 7.10 0.22
C VAL A 68 5.02 6.78 -1.14
N THR A 69 5.70 5.92 -1.91
CA THR A 69 5.16 5.34 -3.13
C THR A 69 4.67 3.91 -2.88
N LEU A 70 3.41 3.61 -3.18
CA LEU A 70 2.87 2.25 -3.19
C LEU A 70 2.88 1.74 -4.64
N SER A 71 3.57 0.63 -4.89
CA SER A 71 3.81 0.12 -6.24
C SER A 71 3.50 -1.37 -6.35
N ALA A 72 2.77 -1.78 -7.39
CA ALA A 72 2.62 -3.19 -7.72
C ALA A 72 3.86 -3.75 -8.44
N ASP A 73 4.72 -2.87 -8.93
CA ASP A 73 5.86 -3.23 -9.77
C ASP A 73 7.11 -3.49 -8.95
N LYS A 74 8.01 -4.30 -9.53
CA LYS A 74 9.32 -4.59 -8.96
C LYS A 74 10.38 -3.71 -9.58
N ARG A 75 11.14 -3.00 -8.75
CA ARG A 75 12.37 -2.32 -9.17
C ARG A 75 13.57 -3.21 -8.86
N THR A 76 14.45 -3.34 -9.84
CA THR A 76 15.74 -4.02 -9.70
C THR A 76 16.84 -3.05 -10.09
N LYS A 77 17.88 -2.95 -9.25
CA LYS A 77 19.09 -2.21 -9.59
C LYS A 77 20.10 -3.17 -10.20
N ASP A 78 20.53 -2.89 -11.41
CA ASP A 78 21.64 -3.58 -12.03
C ASP A 78 22.94 -3.19 -11.29
N LYS A 79 23.68 -4.21 -10.82
CA LYS A 79 24.87 -3.98 -9.98
C LYS A 79 26.06 -3.41 -10.76
N ASN A 80 26.11 -3.61 -12.07
CA ASN A 80 27.25 -3.23 -12.91
C ASN A 80 27.07 -1.82 -13.47
N THR A 81 25.85 -1.47 -13.88
CA THR A 81 25.50 -0.21 -14.54
C THR A 81 24.84 0.78 -13.59
N GLY A 82 24.38 0.33 -12.41
CA GLY A 82 23.60 1.14 -11.48
C GLY A 82 22.19 1.48 -11.96
N ARG A 83 21.82 1.07 -13.18
CA ARG A 83 20.53 1.35 -13.79
C ARG A 83 19.41 0.63 -13.04
N ILE A 84 18.30 1.33 -12.86
CA ILE A 84 17.09 0.74 -12.27
C ILE A 84 16.11 0.40 -13.39
N THR A 85 15.63 -0.83 -13.35
CA THR A 85 14.58 -1.33 -14.26
C THR A 85 13.37 -1.71 -13.45
N THR A 86 12.19 -1.41 -14.01
CA THR A 86 10.90 -1.77 -13.43
C THR A 86 10.34 -2.97 -14.19
N SER A 87 9.85 -3.97 -13.45
CA SER A 87 9.13 -5.13 -13.99
C SER A 87 7.69 -5.09 -13.49
N PRO A 88 6.69 -5.17 -14.40
CA PRO A 88 5.31 -5.02 -14.02
C PRO A 88 4.86 -6.13 -13.08
N GLY A 89 4.07 -5.77 -12.07
CA GLY A 89 3.41 -6.72 -11.17
C GLY A 89 2.27 -7.49 -11.84
N SER A 90 1.80 -8.54 -11.17
CA SER A 90 0.54 -9.21 -11.50
C SER A 90 -0.68 -8.41 -11.03
N THR A 91 -1.87 -8.81 -11.49
CA THR A 91 -3.15 -8.43 -10.87
C THR A 91 -3.14 -8.68 -9.37
N LYS A 92 -3.73 -7.75 -8.61
CA LYS A 92 -3.82 -7.79 -7.15
C LYS A 92 -5.24 -8.11 -6.71
N THR A 93 -5.36 -9.04 -5.76
CA THR A 93 -6.64 -9.49 -5.19
C THR A 93 -6.82 -9.05 -3.74
N THR A 94 -5.82 -8.38 -3.16
CA THR A 94 -5.87 -7.76 -1.82
C THR A 94 -5.36 -6.32 -1.91
N PRO A 95 -5.75 -5.42 -0.98
CA PRO A 95 -5.35 -4.02 -1.06
C PRO A 95 -3.88 -3.81 -0.68
N PHE A 96 -3.31 -2.66 -1.02
CA PHE A 96 -2.06 -2.21 -0.40
C PHE A 96 -2.28 -1.94 1.09
N ILE A 97 -3.38 -1.27 1.43
CA ILE A 97 -3.71 -0.90 2.81
C ILE A 97 -5.09 -1.46 3.15
N GLU A 98 -5.18 -2.24 4.22
CA GLU A 98 -6.44 -2.53 4.89
C GLU A 98 -6.43 -1.87 6.27
N ALA A 99 -7.45 -1.08 6.58
CA ALA A 99 -7.53 -0.41 7.87
C ALA A 99 -8.86 -0.65 8.56
N GLN A 100 -8.77 -1.18 9.77
CA GLN A 100 -9.84 -1.21 10.77
C GLN A 100 -9.46 -0.36 12.00
N GLY A 101 -8.23 0.18 12.01
CA GLY A 101 -7.66 1.03 13.04
C GLY A 101 -8.34 2.40 13.19
N LYS A 102 -7.86 3.20 14.14
CA LYS A 102 -8.44 4.51 14.49
C LYS A 102 -8.14 5.61 13.48
N LEU A 103 -6.93 5.64 12.93
CA LEU A 103 -6.47 6.76 12.11
C LEU A 103 -5.47 6.33 11.04
N ILE A 104 -5.75 6.74 9.80
CA ILE A 104 -4.84 6.61 8.66
C ILE A 104 -4.49 8.01 8.16
N LEU A 105 -3.20 8.30 8.04
CA LEU A 105 -2.67 9.57 7.59
C LEU A 105 -1.80 9.34 6.34
N LEU A 106 -2.17 9.95 5.22
CA LEU A 106 -1.47 9.85 3.94
C LEU A 106 -1.00 11.25 3.53
N TYR A 107 0.29 11.52 3.60
CA TYR A 107 0.89 12.79 3.16
C TYR A 107 1.83 12.54 2.00
N ASP A 108 1.62 13.24 0.88
CA ASP A 108 2.48 13.11 -0.30
C ASP A 108 2.63 11.64 -0.76
N VAL A 109 1.56 10.85 -0.63
CA VAL A 109 1.56 9.43 -1.00
C VAL A 109 1.23 9.27 -2.48
N LEU A 110 2.05 8.53 -3.20
CA LEU A 110 1.78 8.13 -4.58
C LEU A 110 1.36 6.66 -4.61
N VAL A 111 0.17 6.37 -5.10
CA VAL A 111 -0.20 5.00 -5.52
C VAL A 111 0.00 4.91 -7.02
N GLU A 112 0.93 4.06 -7.45
CA GLU A 112 1.22 3.83 -8.86
C GLU A 112 0.13 3.00 -9.53
N PRO A 113 -0.04 3.14 -10.86
CA PRO A 113 -1.05 2.40 -11.61
C PRO A 113 -0.95 0.90 -11.33
N SER A 114 -2.02 0.36 -10.73
CA SER A 114 -2.08 -1.04 -10.32
C SER A 114 -3.39 -1.66 -10.80
N ASN A 115 -3.34 -2.93 -11.18
CA ASN A 115 -4.50 -3.69 -11.64
C ASN A 115 -5.09 -4.46 -10.45
N PHE A 116 -6.24 -4.01 -9.95
CA PHE A 116 -6.96 -4.69 -8.87
C PHE A 116 -8.14 -5.50 -9.40
N ASN A 117 -8.36 -6.68 -8.82
CA ASN A 117 -9.47 -7.57 -9.15
C ASN A 117 -10.20 -7.97 -7.86
N GLY A 118 -11.44 -7.54 -7.73
CA GLY A 118 -12.26 -7.81 -6.54
C GLY A 118 -11.83 -7.08 -5.27
N CYS A 119 -10.89 -6.13 -5.35
CA CYS A 119 -10.44 -5.31 -4.22
C CYS A 119 -10.08 -3.89 -4.66
N SER A 120 -10.00 -2.94 -3.71
CA SER A 120 -9.47 -1.59 -3.93
C SER A 120 -7.99 -1.50 -3.56
N GLY A 121 -7.29 -0.46 -3.99
CA GLY A 121 -5.91 -0.21 -3.52
C GLY A 121 -5.83 0.07 -2.02
N ILE A 122 -6.82 0.76 -1.48
CA ILE A 122 -6.99 1.03 -0.06
C ILE A 122 -8.41 0.58 0.35
N SER A 123 -8.51 -0.20 1.42
CA SER A 123 -9.77 -0.68 1.98
C SER A 123 -9.88 -0.27 3.44
N LEU A 124 -10.86 0.56 3.78
CA LEU A 124 -11.12 1.04 5.13
C LEU A 124 -12.46 0.46 5.61
N ILE A 125 -12.43 -0.27 6.72
CA ILE A 125 -13.59 -0.98 7.28
C ILE A 125 -13.71 -0.62 8.76
N GLY A 126 -14.44 0.45 9.05
CA GLY A 126 -14.69 0.92 10.41
C GLY A 126 -15.76 0.09 11.10
N THR A 127 -15.46 -0.39 12.31
CA THR A 127 -16.34 -1.30 13.08
C THR A 127 -17.09 -0.60 14.21
N LYS A 128 -16.69 0.63 14.60
CA LYS A 128 -17.30 1.41 15.70
C LYS A 128 -17.96 2.72 15.23
N GLY A 129 -18.34 2.79 13.96
CA GLY A 129 -18.97 3.97 13.33
C GLY A 129 -17.97 5.05 12.89
N ALA A 130 -18.41 5.91 11.95
CA ALA A 130 -17.54 6.87 11.25
C ALA A 130 -16.86 7.92 12.15
N SER A 131 -17.39 8.20 13.34
CA SER A 131 -16.79 9.16 14.28
C SER A 131 -15.56 8.63 15.02
N LYS A 132 -15.25 7.32 14.91
CA LYS A 132 -14.14 6.68 15.63
C LYS A 132 -12.98 6.28 14.71
N HIS A 133 -13.19 6.33 13.40
CA HIS A 133 -12.21 5.95 12.39
C HIS A 133 -12.04 7.10 11.39
N ARG A 134 -10.80 7.52 11.15
CA ARG A 134 -10.51 8.65 10.26
C ARG A 134 -9.46 8.30 9.23
N LEU A 135 -9.69 8.76 8.00
CA LEU A 135 -8.68 8.89 6.96
C LEU A 135 -8.43 10.37 6.74
N PHE A 136 -7.16 10.77 6.75
CA PHE A 136 -6.73 12.08 6.27
C PHE A 136 -5.70 11.88 5.17
N ALA A 137 -5.99 12.36 3.97
CA ALA A 137 -5.07 12.34 2.85
C ALA A 137 -4.80 13.77 2.36
N GLU A 138 -3.53 14.12 2.20
CA GLU A 138 -3.10 15.42 1.68
C GLU A 138 -1.99 15.26 0.65
N ARG A 139 -2.05 16.05 -0.43
CA ARG A 139 -1.07 16.07 -1.54
C ARG A 139 -0.74 14.69 -2.12
N SER A 140 -1.67 13.75 -1.99
CA SER A 140 -1.49 12.36 -2.40
C SER A 140 -2.10 12.12 -3.78
N LYS A 141 -1.48 11.25 -4.57
CA LYS A 141 -1.92 10.90 -5.93
C LYS A 141 -2.30 9.42 -6.00
N PHE A 142 -3.50 9.10 -6.44
CA PHE A 142 -4.02 7.74 -6.46
C PHE A 142 -4.32 7.28 -7.88
N GLN A 143 -3.42 6.48 -8.47
CA GLN A 143 -3.58 6.00 -9.85
C GLN A 143 -4.12 4.56 -9.87
N VAL A 144 -5.12 4.33 -10.71
CA VAL A 144 -5.67 2.98 -10.98
C VAL A 144 -5.57 2.68 -12.46
N LEU A 145 -5.24 1.44 -12.80
CA LEU A 145 -5.38 0.96 -14.17
C LEU A 145 -6.86 0.64 -14.39
N ASN A 146 -7.52 1.45 -15.23
CA ASN A 146 -8.92 1.28 -15.59
C ASN A 146 -9.15 -0.15 -16.10
N ASN A 147 -9.90 -0.95 -15.35
CA ASN A 147 -10.28 -2.29 -15.77
C ASN A 147 -11.76 -2.28 -16.11
N ASN A 148 -12.09 -2.47 -17.38
CA ASN A 148 -13.46 -2.62 -17.91
C ASN A 148 -14.15 -3.93 -17.42
N ARG A 149 -13.88 -4.38 -16.19
CA ARG A 149 -14.38 -5.62 -15.56
C ARG A 149 -15.08 -5.37 -14.21
N GLY A 150 -15.58 -4.15 -13.98
CA GLY A 150 -16.71 -3.80 -13.12
C GLY A 150 -16.62 -4.07 -11.61
N ASP A 151 -16.17 -3.18 -10.72
CA ASP A 151 -15.39 -1.94 -10.78
C ASP A 151 -14.81 -1.77 -9.36
N PRO A 152 -13.49 -1.89 -9.15
CA PRO A 152 -12.87 -1.46 -7.90
C PRO A 152 -12.22 -0.07 -8.05
N SER A 153 -12.61 0.85 -7.18
CA SER A 153 -11.96 2.17 -6.99
C SER A 153 -10.57 2.02 -6.37
N PHE A 154 -9.74 3.06 -6.43
CA PHE A 154 -8.50 3.13 -5.63
C PHE A 154 -8.80 3.05 -4.12
N LEU A 155 -9.99 3.47 -3.69
CA LEU A 155 -10.41 3.53 -2.30
C LEU A 155 -11.81 2.94 -2.11
N ASN A 156 -11.90 2.01 -1.17
CA ASN A 156 -13.14 1.59 -0.53
C ASN A 156 -13.13 2.13 0.92
N SER A 157 -14.13 2.92 1.29
CA SER A 157 -14.20 3.56 2.60
C SER A 157 -15.57 3.37 3.25
N LYS A 158 -15.68 2.39 4.14
CA LYS A 158 -16.89 2.10 4.91
C LYS A 158 -16.66 2.40 6.38
N GLY A 159 -17.51 3.24 6.98
CA GLY A 159 -17.44 3.53 8.42
C GLY A 159 -16.21 4.34 8.85
N PHE A 160 -15.59 5.08 7.92
CA PHE A 160 -14.52 6.05 8.16
C PHE A 160 -15.00 7.44 7.78
N ALA A 161 -14.64 8.45 8.58
CA ALA A 161 -14.68 9.84 8.13
C ALA A 161 -13.40 10.15 7.35
N SER A 162 -13.55 10.54 6.08
CA SER A 162 -12.43 10.73 5.15
C SER A 162 -12.30 12.18 4.74
N VAL A 163 -11.08 12.73 4.83
CA VAL A 163 -10.74 14.09 4.41
C VAL A 163 -9.65 14.01 3.35
N PHE A 164 -9.87 14.68 2.22
CA PHE A 164 -8.92 14.78 1.12
C PHE A 164 -8.58 16.25 0.88
N LYS A 165 -7.29 16.55 0.80
CA LYS A 165 -6.80 17.91 0.53
C LYS A 165 -5.74 17.88 -0.56
N SER A 166 -6.01 18.55 -1.67
CA SER A 166 -5.07 18.62 -2.80
C SER A 166 -4.63 17.25 -3.31
N CYS A 167 -5.55 16.28 -3.32
CA CYS A 167 -5.32 14.94 -3.86
C CYS A 167 -5.77 14.85 -5.33
N VAL A 168 -5.14 13.96 -6.11
CA VAL A 168 -5.43 13.76 -7.54
C VAL A 168 -5.53 12.28 -7.88
#